data_AF-A0A835GA01-F1
#
_entry.id   AF-A0A835GA01-F1
#
_cell.length_a   1.000
_cell.length_b   1.000
_cell.length_c   1.000
_cell.angle_alpha   90.00
_cell.angle_beta   90.00
_cell.angle_gamma   90.00
#
_symmetry.space_group_name_H-M   'P 1'
#
loop_
_entity.id
_entity.type
_entity.pdbx_description
1 polymer ?
#
loop_
_entity_poly.entity_id
_entity_poly.type
_entity_poly.pdbx_seq_one_letter_code
_entity_poly.pdbx_strand_id
1 'polypeptide(L)' 'MKNYRAGVLHLQNKDISEYTRVIREAGNTDVDIVVLPSLDSVESSDKYDEIVDVISKTANQANVYVAIHCMRRLVVT' A
#
# COMPACT_ATOMS: atom_id res chain seq x y z
N MET A 1 18.05 -20.02 8.87
CA MET A 1 17.07 -19.59 7.84
C MET A 1 16.46 -18.27 8.30
N LYS A 2 16.29 -17.29 7.41
CA LYS A 2 15.55 -16.06 7.73
C LYS A 2 14.07 -16.34 7.46
N ASN A 3 13.21 -16.10 8.45
CA ASN A 3 11.76 -16.19 8.31
C ASN A 3 11.21 -14.77 8.23
N TYR A 4 10.20 -14.57 7.38
CA TYR A 4 9.50 -13.30 7.24
C TYR A 4 8.03 -13.48 7.62
N ARG A 5 7.45 -12.46 8.25
CA ARG A 5 6.04 -12.42 8.64
C ARG A 5 5.28 -11.50 7.71
N ALA A 6 4.20 -12.02 7.12
CA ALA A 6 3.33 -11.27 6.24
C ALA A 6 1.96 -11.06 6.90
N GLY A 7 1.54 -9.80 7.01
CA GLY A 7 0.18 -9.42 7.36
C GLY A 7 -0.64 -9.19 6.09
N VAL A 8 -1.75 -9.91 5.92
CA VAL A 8 -2.63 -9.76 4.76
C VAL A 8 -3.91 -9.07 5.19
N LEU A 9 -4.23 -7.95 4.54
CA LEU A 9 -5.44 -7.19 4.84
C LEU A 9 -6.58 -7.51 3.88
N HIS A 10 -7.75 -7.66 4.48
CA HIS A 10 -9.01 -7.76 3.78
C HIS A 10 -9.90 -6.58 4.20
N LEU A 11 -9.70 -5.43 3.54
CA LEU A 11 -10.47 -4.21 3.79
C LEU A 11 -11.57 -4.07 2.74
N GLN A 12 -12.79 -3.76 3.19
CA GLN A 12 -13.90 -3.41 2.29
C GLN A 12 -13.79 -1.96 1.79
N ASN A 13 -13.22 -1.06 2.61
CA ASN A 13 -12.96 0.33 2.23
C ASN A 13 -11.51 0.47 1.76
N LYS A 14 -11.32 0.83 0.49
CA LYS A 14 -10.01 0.94 -0.18
C LYS A 14 -9.54 2.39 -0.24
N ASP A 15 -9.57 3.06 0.90
CA ASP A 15 -9.09 4.44 1.02
C ASP A 15 -7.58 4.44 1.31
N ILE A 16 -6.84 5.36 0.68
CA ILE A 16 -5.39 5.54 0.90
C ILE A 16 -5.10 5.88 2.36
N SER A 17 -5.96 6.67 3.01
CA SER A 17 -5.81 7.03 4.42
C SER A 17 -5.79 5.78 5.31
N GLU A 18 -6.67 4.81 5.04
CA GLU A 18 -6.71 3.51 5.72
C GLU A 18 -5.43 2.71 5.49
N TYR A 19 -4.92 2.68 4.27
CA TYR A 19 -3.66 2.00 3.96
C TYR A 19 -2.48 2.63 4.71
N THR A 20 -2.39 3.96 4.75
CA THR A 20 -1.30 4.61 5.50
C THR A 20 -1.38 4.34 7.00
N ARG A 21 -2.59 4.31 7.58
CA ARG A 21 -2.78 3.94 8.99
C ARG A 21 -2.27 2.53 9.25
N VAL A 22 -2.72 1.56 8.46
CA VAL A 22 -2.34 0.15 8.58
C VAL A 22 -0.83 -0.05 8.44
N ILE A 23 -0.19 0.60 7.46
CA ILE A 23 1.26 0.50 7.27
C ILE A 23 2.00 1.01 8.51
N ARG A 24 1.57 2.13 9.10
CA ARG A 24 2.15 2.67 10.35
C ARG A 24 1.94 1.72 11.53
N GLU A 25 0.76 1.13 11.65
CA GLU A 25 0.48 0.14 12.69
C GLU A 25 1.39 -1.09 12.53
N ALA A 26 1.57 -1.60 11.31
CA ALA A 26 2.44 -2.73 11.02
C ALA A 26 3.89 -2.49 11.44
N GLY A 27 4.41 -1.26 11.27
CA GLY A 27 5.75 -0.87 11.73
C GLY A 27 5.94 -0.95 13.26
N ASN A 28 4.87 -1.06 14.03
CA ASN A 28 4.90 -1.28 15.47
C ASN A 28 4.63 -2.75 15.86
N THR A 29 4.60 -3.66 14.89
CA THR A 29 4.39 -5.10 15.09
C THR A 29 5.63 -5.89 14.66
N ASP A 30 5.54 -7.22 14.62
CA ASP A 30 6.59 -8.09 14.10
C ASP A 30 6.40 -8.45 12.61
N VAL A 31 5.50 -7.77 11.91
CA VAL A 31 5.28 -7.94 10.47
C VAL A 31 6.40 -7.31 9.66
N ASP A 32 6.97 -8.07 8.73
CA ASP A 32 7.96 -7.58 7.78
C ASP A 32 7.32 -7.09 6.48
N ILE A 33 6.18 -7.66 6.09
CA ILE A 33 5.50 -7.42 4.81
C ILE A 33 4.00 -7.20 5.03
N VAL A 34 3.47 -6.10 4.54
CA VAL A 34 2.03 -5.81 4.51
C VAL A 34 1.50 -6.03 3.10
N VAL A 35 0.50 -6.90 2.95
CA VAL A 35 -0.21 -7.12 1.69
C VAL A 35 -1.55 -6.39 1.73
N LEU A 36 -1.69 -5.37 0.89
CA LEU A 36 -2.88 -4.54 0.81
C LEU A 36 -3.84 -5.04 -0.28
N PRO A 37 -5.16 -4.80 -0.12
CA PRO A 37 -6.11 -5.09 -1.17
C PRO A 37 -5.85 -4.25 -2.43
N SER A 38 -6.29 -4.76 -3.58
CA SER A 38 -6.16 -4.06 -4.86
C SER A 38 -6.88 -2.72 -4.80
N LEU A 39 -6.18 -1.64 -5.16
CA LEU A 39 -6.83 -0.38 -5.49
C LEU A 39 -7.57 -0.55 -6.81
N ASP A 40 -8.81 -0.08 -6.87
CA ASP A 40 -9.54 0.02 -8.13
C ASP A 40 -8.88 1.07 -9.03
N SER A 41 -9.18 1.04 -10.34
CA SER A 41 -8.44 1.83 -11.33
C SER A 41 -8.33 3.30 -10.94
N VAL A 42 -7.09 3.80 -10.84
CA VAL A 42 -6.85 5.21 -10.54
C VAL A 42 -7.12 6.02 -11.81
N GLU A 43 -8.06 6.96 -11.72
CA GLU A 43 -8.63 7.67 -12.88
C GLU A 43 -7.64 8.59 -13.60
N SER A 44 -6.56 9.01 -12.93
CA SER A 44 -5.51 9.84 -13.52
C SER A 44 -4.11 9.35 -13.17
N SER A 45 -3.17 9.62 -14.08
CA SER A 45 -1.75 9.36 -13.87
C SER A 45 -1.21 10.07 -12.64
N ASP A 46 -1.56 11.34 -12.45
CA ASP A 46 -1.06 12.16 -11.34
C ASP A 46 -1.48 11.59 -9.99
N LYS A 47 -2.74 11.12 -9.89
CA LYS A 47 -3.22 10.44 -8.68
C LYS A 47 -2.50 9.11 -8.45
N TYR A 48 -2.16 8.38 -9.50
CA TYR A 48 -1.40 7.13 -9.36
C TYR A 48 -0.03 7.40 -8.76
N ASP A 49 0.69 8.40 -9.30
CA ASP A 49 2.02 8.76 -8.82
C ASP A 49 1.98 9.29 -7.36
N GLU A 50 0.96 10.08 -7.01
CA GLU A 50 0.70 10.53 -5.63
C GLU A 50 0.47 9.35 -4.67
N ILE A 51 -0.37 8.38 -5.05
CA ILE A 51 -0.66 7.19 -4.24
C ILE A 51 0.60 6.37 -3.99
N VAL A 52 1.37 6.12 -5.05
CA VAL A 52 2.62 5.35 -4.96
C VAL A 52 3.62 6.07 -4.06
N ASP A 53 3.75 7.39 -4.19
CA ASP A 53 4.64 8.20 -3.34
C ASP A 53 4.23 8.15 -1.86
N VAL A 54 2.94 8.33 -1.55
CA VAL A 54 2.41 8.28 -0.18
C VAL A 54 2.62 6.91 0.46
N ILE A 55 2.30 5.82 -0.27
CA ILE A 55 2.50 4.45 0.23
C ILE A 55 3.99 4.18 0.44
N SER A 56 4.84 4.54 -0.52
CA SER A 56 6.28 4.30 -0.45
C SER A 56 6.93 5.04 0.72
N LYS A 57 6.58 6.32 0.91
CA LYS A 57 7.05 7.12 2.05
C LYS A 57 6.61 6.52 3.38
N THR A 58 5.35 6.11 3.48
CA THR A 58 4.80 5.54 4.72
C THR A 58 5.45 4.20 5.04
N ALA A 59 5.63 3.33 4.05
CA ALA A 59 6.31 2.04 4.19
C ALA A 59 7.76 2.21 4.66
N ASN A 60 8.48 3.16 4.07
CA ASN A 60 9.85 3.48 4.47
C ASN A 60 9.93 4.01 5.90
N GLN A 61 9.01 4.89 6.31
CA GLN A 61 8.94 5.39 7.69
C GLN A 61 8.61 4.30 8.71
N ALA A 62 7.75 3.36 8.34
CA ALA A 62 7.35 2.23 9.18
C ALA A 62 8.34 1.07 9.15
N ASN A 63 9.36 1.11 8.28
CA ASN A 63 10.33 0.03 8.07
C ASN A 63 9.67 -1.33 7.76
N VAL A 64 8.65 -1.32 6.87
CA VAL A 64 7.95 -2.52 6.40
C VAL A 64 7.90 -2.56 4.88
N TYR A 65 7.94 -3.75 4.30
CA TYR A 65 7.66 -3.95 2.88
C TYR A 65 6.15 -3.89 2.63
N VAL A 66 5.75 -3.37 1.48
CA VAL A 66 4.33 -3.31 1.09
C VAL A 66 4.14 -3.96 -0.28
N ALA A 67 3.17 -4.86 -0.37
CA ALA A 67 2.69 -5.41 -1.63
C ALA A 67 1.28 -4.89 -1.89
N ILE A 68 1.08 -4.23 -3.03
CA ILE A 68 -0.21 -3.70 -3.45
C ILE A 68 -0.36 -3.81 -4.96
N HIS A 69 -1.58 -4.14 -5.40
CA HIS A 69 -1.95 -4.05 -6.81
C HIS A 69 -2.62 -2.70 -7.06
N CYS A 70 -2.01 -1.88 -7.93
CA CYS A 70 -2.54 -0.59 -8.35
C CYS A 70 -2.48 -0.50 -9.87
N MET A 71 -3.61 -0.19 -10.52
CA MET A 71 -3.70 -0.07 -11.98
C MET A 71 -3.69 1.39 -12.40
N ARG A 72 -2.71 1.76 -13.24
CA ARG A 72 -2.69 3.06 -13.94
C ARG A 72 -3.60 2.99 -15.15
N ARG A 73 -4.64 3.83 -15.21
CA ARG A 73 -5.44 3.99 -16.44
C ARG A 73 -4.83 5.08 -17.31
N LEU A 74 -4.30 4.71 -18.47
CA LEU A 74 -3.90 5.69 -19.49
C LEU A 74 -5.14 6.10 -20.28
N VAL A 75 -5.55 7.36 -20.17
CA VAL A 75 -6.56 7.93 -21.06
C VAL A 75 -5.82 8.38 -22.32
N VAL A 76 -5.98 7.61 -23.41
CA VAL A 76 -5.50 8.03 -24.73
C VAL A 76 -6.63 8.87 -25.34
N THR A 77 -6.49 10.20 -25.29
CA THR A 77 -7.32 11.17 -26.02
C THR A 77 -6.74 11.46 -27.39
#